data_AF-A0A7W2D720-F1
#
_entry.id   AF-A0A7W2D720-F1
#
_cell.length_a   1.000
_cell.length_b   1.000
_cell.length_c   1.000
_cell.angle_alpha   90.00
_cell.angle_beta   90.00
_cell.angle_gamma   90.00
#
_symmetry.space_group_name_H-M   'P 1'
#
loop_
_entity.id
_entity.type
_entity.pdbx_description
1 polymer ?
#
loop_
_entity_poly.entity_id
_entity_poly.type
_entity_poly.pdbx_seq_one_letter_code
_entity_poly.pdbx_strand_id
1 'polypeptide(L)'
;MGWSSANQIFNPVARALREAGVSDQTKRKVLGDLISGLQDGDWDTEDESLEDFLDDPAIVQAFADHDVHLSDRRCCRAEHAKNPAAYLLAMRHADVSEDEMTRAIDAYAHHLAERIRASRDETRGAVQATKVMDYAADLIDPEAQR
;
A
#
# COMPACT_ATOMS: atom_id res chain seq x y z
N MET A 1 -14.49 -19.30 -26.00
CA MET A 1 -13.30 -20.15 -26.22
C MET A 1 -12.23 -19.60 -25.30
N GLY A 2 -12.06 -20.17 -24.12
CA GLY A 2 -10.89 -19.88 -23.29
C GLY A 2 -9.68 -20.56 -23.91
N TRP A 3 -8.51 -19.95 -23.79
CA TRP A 3 -7.17 -20.54 -23.68
C TRP A 3 -6.13 -19.41 -23.80
N SER A 4 -5.22 -19.36 -22.83
CA SER A 4 -4.08 -18.43 -22.63
C SER A 4 -4.40 -17.08 -21.98
N SER A 5 -4.64 -17.11 -20.66
CA SER A 5 -4.54 -15.94 -19.77
C SER A 5 -3.25 -15.16 -20.07
N ALA A 6 -3.32 -13.87 -20.40
CA ALA A 6 -2.10 -13.10 -20.65
C ALA A 6 -1.30 -12.75 -19.37
N ASN A 7 -1.66 -13.34 -18.21
CA ASN A 7 -0.74 -13.53 -17.09
C ASN A 7 0.58 -14.23 -17.53
N GLN A 8 0.54 -15.08 -18.57
CA GLN A 8 1.73 -15.72 -19.15
C GLN A 8 2.67 -14.74 -19.86
N ILE A 9 2.18 -13.55 -20.21
CA ILE A 9 2.94 -12.48 -20.85
C ILE A 9 3.27 -11.40 -19.81
N PHE A 10 2.29 -10.98 -19.02
CA PHE A 10 2.44 -9.94 -18.01
C PHE A 10 3.38 -10.36 -16.87
N ASN A 11 3.17 -11.53 -16.25
CA ASN A 11 3.88 -11.92 -15.03
C ASN A 11 5.40 -12.05 -15.27
N PRO A 12 5.89 -12.64 -16.39
CA PRO A 12 7.32 -12.67 -16.67
C PRO A 12 7.94 -11.28 -16.86
N VAL A 13 7.22 -10.35 -17.52
CA VAL A 13 7.69 -8.97 -17.71
C VAL A 13 7.75 -8.23 -16.37
N ALA A 14 6.69 -8.33 -15.57
CA ALA A 14 6.62 -7.73 -14.24
C ALA A 14 7.73 -8.25 -13.31
N ARG A 15 7.98 -9.57 -13.28
CA ARG A 15 9.07 -10.17 -12.51
C ARG A 15 10.44 -9.69 -13.00
N ALA A 16 10.68 -9.66 -14.31
CA ALA A 16 11.94 -9.20 -14.86
C ALA A 16 12.23 -7.73 -14.52
N LEU A 17 11.21 -6.86 -14.55
CA LEU A 17 11.35 -5.45 -14.14
C LEU A 17 11.66 -5.32 -12.65
N ARG A 18 11.02 -6.14 -11.80
CA ARG A 18 11.29 -6.18 -10.36
C ARG A 18 12.72 -6.66 -10.08
N GLU A 19 13.15 -7.76 -10.71
CA GLU A 19 14.50 -8.32 -10.57
C GLU A 19 15.59 -7.37 -11.08
N ALA A 20 15.30 -6.62 -12.15
CA ALA A 20 16.20 -5.60 -12.68
C ALA A 20 16.30 -4.35 -11.80
N GLY A 21 15.47 -4.22 -10.76
CA GLY A 21 15.48 -3.07 -9.85
C GLY A 21 15.17 -1.75 -10.54
N VAL A 22 14.37 -1.76 -11.61
CA VAL A 22 14.02 -0.52 -12.32
C VAL A 22 13.14 0.38 -11.45
N SER A 23 13.23 1.69 -11.67
CA SER A 23 12.42 2.67 -10.94
C SER A 23 10.92 2.43 -11.10
N ASP A 24 10.14 2.75 -10.06
CA ASP A 24 8.68 2.61 -10.07
C ASP A 24 8.01 3.40 -11.21
N GLN A 25 8.56 4.57 -11.56
CA GLN A 25 8.08 5.34 -12.72
C GLN A 25 8.25 4.54 -14.03
N THR A 26 9.39 3.85 -14.19
CA THR A 26 9.66 3.03 -15.38
C THR A 26 8.78 1.78 -15.39
N LYS A 27 8.61 1.12 -14.23
CA LYS A 27 7.68 -0.01 -14.10
C LYS A 27 6.26 0.39 -14.51
N ARG A 28 5.76 1.49 -13.94
CA ARG A 28 4.40 2.00 -14.23
C ARG A 28 4.20 2.31 -15.70
N LYS A 29 5.18 2.94 -16.34
CA LYS A 29 5.11 3.21 -17.78
C LYS A 29 5.05 1.92 -18.60
N VAL A 30 6.03 1.04 -18.41
CA VAL A 30 6.15 -0.20 -19.22
C VAL A 30 4.97 -1.13 -19.00
N LEU A 31 4.56 -1.32 -17.74
CA LEU A 31 3.43 -2.18 -17.40
C LEU A 31 2.08 -1.56 -17.78
N GLY A 32 1.93 -0.24 -17.67
CA GLY A 32 0.73 0.46 -18.14
C GLY A 32 0.55 0.37 -19.66
N ASP A 33 1.64 0.57 -20.43
CA ASP A 33 1.62 0.38 -21.89
C ASP A 33 1.25 -1.07 -22.25
N LEU A 34 1.75 -2.05 -21.48
CA LEU A 34 1.43 -3.47 -21.66
C LEU A 34 -0.04 -3.78 -21.33
N ILE A 35 -0.57 -3.27 -20.21
CA ILE A 35 -1.97 -3.45 -19.82
C ILE A 35 -2.89 -2.85 -20.90
N SER A 36 -2.60 -1.63 -21.35
CA SER A 36 -3.37 -0.97 -22.42
C SER A 36 -3.41 -1.82 -23.70
N GLY A 37 -2.25 -2.34 -24.12
CA GLY A 37 -2.18 -3.17 -25.32
C GLY A 37 -2.90 -4.51 -25.19
N LEU A 38 -2.98 -5.07 -23.98
CA LEU A 38 -3.74 -6.28 -23.68
C LEU A 38 -5.25 -6.00 -23.69
N GLN A 39 -5.68 -4.89 -23.08
CA GLN A 39 -7.08 -4.43 -23.10
C GLN A 39 -7.57 -4.14 -24.52
N ASP A 40 -6.78 -3.42 -25.32
CA ASP A 40 -7.08 -3.13 -26.73
C ASP A 40 -7.21 -4.40 -27.58
N GLY A 41 -6.51 -5.47 -27.18
CA GLY A 41 -6.56 -6.77 -27.82
C GLY A 41 -7.68 -7.69 -27.34
N ASP A 42 -8.55 -7.23 -26.43
CA ASP A 42 -9.61 -8.02 -25.78
C ASP A 42 -9.05 -9.23 -24.98
N TRP A 43 -7.90 -9.06 -24.33
CA TRP A 43 -7.27 -10.10 -23.51
C TRP A 43 -7.68 -9.97 -22.03
N ASP A 44 -8.43 -10.95 -21.53
CA ASP A 44 -8.75 -11.10 -20.09
C ASP A 44 -7.48 -11.47 -19.29
N THR A 45 -6.92 -10.52 -18.53
CA THR A 45 -5.54 -10.63 -17.98
C THR A 45 -5.35 -10.21 -16.53
N GLU A 46 -6.40 -9.70 -15.94
CA GLU A 46 -6.24 -8.56 -15.05
C GLU A 46 -6.29 -8.97 -13.58
N ASP A 47 -7.11 -9.96 -13.24
CA ASP A 47 -7.36 -10.32 -11.85
C ASP A 47 -6.26 -11.23 -11.26
N GLU A 48 -5.90 -12.33 -11.95
CA GLU A 48 -4.91 -13.31 -11.43
C GLU A 48 -3.50 -12.71 -11.33
N SER A 49 -3.12 -11.85 -12.29
CA SER A 49 -1.81 -11.19 -12.27
C SER A 49 -1.73 -10.18 -11.13
N LEU A 50 -2.81 -9.44 -10.87
CA LEU A 50 -2.83 -8.45 -9.81
C LEU A 50 -2.75 -9.09 -8.41
N GLU A 51 -3.32 -10.28 -8.20
CA GLU A 51 -3.16 -11.02 -6.93
C GLU A 51 -1.69 -11.37 -6.64
N ASP A 52 -0.93 -11.77 -7.65
CA ASP A 52 0.49 -12.16 -7.53
C ASP A 52 1.43 -10.98 -7.21
N PHE A 53 1.00 -9.74 -7.45
CA PHE A 53 1.84 -8.53 -7.31
C PHE A 53 1.26 -7.49 -6.34
N LEU A 54 0.40 -7.90 -5.40
CA LEU A 54 -0.15 -6.99 -4.38
C LEU A 54 0.92 -6.32 -3.50
N ASP A 55 2.12 -6.89 -3.45
CA ASP A 55 3.27 -6.39 -2.70
C ASP A 55 4.08 -5.31 -3.44
N ASP A 56 3.90 -5.12 -4.76
CA ASP A 56 4.57 -4.06 -5.52
C ASP A 56 3.59 -2.89 -5.79
N PRO A 57 3.72 -1.76 -5.06
CA PRO A 57 2.80 -0.64 -5.18
C PRO A 57 2.84 0.01 -6.56
N ALA A 58 3.96 -0.10 -7.30
CA ALA A 58 4.06 0.45 -8.65
C ALA A 58 3.24 -0.39 -9.64
N ILE A 59 3.22 -1.72 -9.47
CA ILE A 59 2.43 -2.64 -10.30
C ILE A 59 0.94 -2.48 -9.98
N VAL A 60 0.57 -2.45 -8.71
CA VAL A 60 -0.81 -2.20 -8.26
C VAL A 60 -1.32 -0.87 -8.81
N GLN A 61 -0.49 0.18 -8.78
CA GLN A 61 -0.88 1.48 -9.31
C GLN A 61 -1.00 1.46 -10.85
N ALA A 62 -0.17 0.70 -11.56
CA ALA A 62 -0.32 0.54 -13.01
C ALA A 62 -1.67 -0.10 -13.34
N PHE A 63 -2.07 -1.17 -12.65
CA PHE A 63 -3.41 -1.75 -12.82
C PHE A 63 -4.53 -0.77 -12.47
N ALA A 64 -4.40 -0.03 -11.37
CA ALA A 64 -5.41 0.95 -10.96
C ALA A 64 -5.57 2.11 -11.95
N ASP A 65 -4.49 2.53 -12.64
CA ASP A 65 -4.54 3.58 -13.67
C ASP A 65 -5.33 3.12 -14.92
N HIS A 66 -5.51 1.80 -15.10
CA HIS A 66 -6.22 1.17 -16.21
C HIS A 66 -7.57 0.55 -15.81
N ASP A 67 -8.16 1.01 -14.70
CA ASP A 67 -9.45 0.55 -14.13
C ASP A 67 -9.51 -0.94 -13.76
N VAL A 68 -8.33 -1.53 -13.53
CA VAL A 68 -8.18 -2.93 -13.16
C VAL A 68 -8.15 -3.09 -11.65
N HIS A 69 -9.11 -3.82 -11.10
CA HIS A 69 -9.23 -4.03 -9.65
C HIS A 69 -9.65 -5.46 -9.32
N LEU A 70 -9.07 -6.01 -8.25
CA LEU A 70 -9.57 -7.24 -7.64
C LEU A 70 -11.02 -7.05 -7.18
N SER A 71 -11.82 -8.10 -7.30
CA SER A 71 -13.23 -8.12 -6.86
C SER A 71 -13.41 -7.75 -5.38
N ASP A 72 -12.44 -8.10 -4.53
CA ASP A 72 -12.39 -7.77 -3.11
C ASP A 72 -11.70 -6.43 -2.78
N ARG A 73 -11.22 -5.72 -3.80
CA ARG A 73 -10.57 -4.40 -3.72
C ARG A 73 -9.35 -4.36 -2.80
N ARG A 74 -8.68 -5.49 -2.52
CA ARG A 74 -7.41 -5.52 -1.77
C ARG A 74 -6.30 -4.70 -2.42
N CYS A 75 -6.40 -4.42 -3.72
CA CYS A 75 -5.52 -3.52 -4.47
C CYS A 75 -5.83 -2.03 -4.27
N CYS A 76 -7.00 -1.68 -3.72
CA CYS A 76 -7.46 -0.30 -3.64
C CYS A 76 -6.94 0.41 -2.38
N ARG A 77 -6.42 1.63 -2.58
CA ARG A 77 -5.97 2.53 -1.50
C ARG A 77 -7.02 2.75 -0.40
N ALA A 78 -8.31 2.73 -0.75
CA ALA A 78 -9.41 2.90 0.21
C ALA A 78 -9.53 1.74 1.20
N GLU A 79 -9.21 0.50 0.80
CA GLU A 79 -9.20 -0.65 1.69
C GLU A 79 -7.95 -0.63 2.58
N HIS A 80 -6.78 -0.24 2.04
CA HIS A 80 -5.56 -0.05 2.85
C HIS A 80 -5.75 1.00 3.95
N ALA A 81 -6.54 2.03 3.69
CA ALA A 81 -6.83 3.09 4.67
C ALA A 81 -7.63 2.59 5.88
N LYS A 82 -8.35 1.45 5.79
CA LYS A 82 -9.11 0.89 6.91
C LYS A 82 -8.22 0.23 7.96
N ASN A 83 -7.12 -0.40 7.54
CA ASN A 83 -6.13 -1.00 8.43
C ASN A 83 -4.71 -0.82 7.87
N PRO A 84 -4.14 0.39 8.02
CA PRO A 84 -2.82 0.71 7.46
C PRO A 84 -1.70 -0.13 8.10
N ALA A 85 -1.85 -0.53 9.36
CA ALA A 85 -0.86 -1.37 10.04
C ALA A 85 -0.76 -2.76 9.39
N ALA A 86 -1.91 -3.43 9.15
CA ALA A 86 -1.94 -4.72 8.48
C ALA A 86 -1.38 -4.62 7.04
N TYR A 87 -1.65 -3.53 6.34
CA TYR A 87 -1.09 -3.30 5.01
C TYR A 87 0.44 -3.14 5.03
N LEU A 88 0.97 -2.34 5.96
CA LEU A 88 2.42 -2.17 6.11
C LEU A 88 3.12 -3.48 6.51
N LEU A 89 2.48 -4.30 7.35
CA LEU A 89 2.99 -5.63 7.69
C LEU A 89 3.05 -6.56 6.48
N ALA A 90 2.02 -6.54 5.63
CA ALA A 90 1.98 -7.35 4.41
C ALA A 90 3.06 -6.92 3.38
N MET A 91 3.42 -5.64 3.34
CA MET A 91 4.48 -5.10 2.48
C MET A 91 5.90 -5.25 3.04
N ARG A 92 6.07 -5.88 4.21
CA ARG A 92 7.42 -6.04 4.79
C ARG A 92 8.33 -6.78 3.81
N HIS A 93 9.60 -6.38 3.75
CA HIS A 93 10.59 -7.15 3.00
C HIS A 93 10.87 -8.49 3.71
N ALA A 94 11.31 -9.50 2.95
CA ALA A 94 11.46 -10.87 3.44
C ALA A 94 12.51 -11.01 4.56
N ASP A 95 13.47 -10.09 4.63
CA ASP A 95 14.53 -10.02 5.66
C ASP A 95 14.05 -9.38 6.97
N VAL A 96 12.94 -8.64 6.96
CA VAL A 96 12.34 -8.04 8.15
C VAL A 96 11.31 -9.01 8.72
N SER A 97 11.49 -9.38 9.99
CA SER A 97 10.51 -10.22 10.69
C SER A 97 9.20 -9.45 10.97
N GLU A 98 8.08 -10.17 11.09
CA GLU A 98 6.79 -9.56 11.42
C GLU A 98 6.83 -8.82 12.77
N ASP A 99 7.49 -9.40 13.77
CA ASP A 99 7.68 -8.78 15.10
C ASP A 99 8.54 -7.50 15.04
N GLU A 100 9.52 -7.44 14.14
CA GLU A 100 10.35 -6.25 13.94
C GLU A 100 9.56 -5.14 13.25
N MET A 101 8.83 -5.47 12.18
CA MET A 101 7.98 -4.50 11.48
C MET A 101 6.86 -3.98 12.39
N THR A 102 6.23 -4.87 13.18
CA THR A 102 5.21 -4.48 14.17
C THR A 102 5.77 -3.49 15.18
N ARG A 103 6.95 -3.79 15.76
CA ARG A 103 7.63 -2.87 16.70
C ARG A 103 7.97 -1.53 16.04
N ALA A 104 8.38 -1.52 14.78
CA ALA A 104 8.69 -0.29 14.06
C ALA A 104 7.42 0.55 13.81
N ILE A 105 6.31 -0.07 13.43
CA ILE A 105 5.01 0.59 13.25
C ILE A 105 4.54 1.19 14.58
N ASP A 106 4.59 0.40 15.67
CA ASP A 106 4.19 0.84 17.01
C ASP A 106 5.06 2.01 17.50
N ALA A 107 6.38 1.91 17.33
CA ALA A 107 7.31 2.98 17.70
C ALA A 107 7.06 4.27 16.92
N TYR A 108 6.73 4.16 15.63
CA TYR A 108 6.37 5.32 14.82
C TYR A 108 5.05 5.95 15.28
N ALA A 109 4.03 5.14 15.57
CA ALA A 109 2.75 5.60 16.08
C ALA A 109 2.91 6.33 17.43
N HIS A 110 3.71 5.77 18.34
CA HIS A 110 4.05 6.40 19.62
C HIS A 110 4.79 7.74 19.42
N HIS A 111 5.83 7.77 18.59
CA HIS A 111 6.56 9.01 18.29
C HIS A 111 5.65 10.09 17.67
N LEU A 112 4.69 9.71 16.82
CA LEU A 112 3.71 10.64 16.28
C LEU A 112 2.79 11.20 17.38
N ALA A 113 2.34 10.35 18.31
CA ALA A 113 1.53 10.77 19.45
C ALA A 113 2.30 11.75 20.35
N GLU A 114 3.57 11.49 20.64
CA GLU A 114 4.44 12.43 21.38
C GLU A 114 4.57 13.78 20.66
N ARG A 115 4.73 13.79 19.34
CA ARG A 115 4.79 15.03 18.55
C ARG A 115 3.48 15.81 18.61
N ILE A 116 2.33 15.13 18.56
CA ILE A 116 1.02 15.78 18.73
C ILE A 116 0.93 16.41 20.13
N ARG A 117 1.29 15.66 21.17
CA ARG A 117 1.30 16.16 22.56
C ARG A 117 2.28 17.33 22.75
N ALA A 118 3.43 17.32 22.07
CA ALA A 118 4.38 18.43 22.10
C ALA A 118 3.81 19.68 21.42
N SER A 119 3.14 19.53 20.27
CA SER A 119 2.50 20.64 19.55
C SER A 119 1.31 21.27 20.33
N ARG A 120 0.73 20.52 21.28
CA ARG A 120 -0.28 21.04 22.21
C ARG A 120 0.22 22.24 23.00
N ASP A 121 1.49 22.23 23.41
CA ASP A 121 2.05 23.32 24.22
C ASP A 121 2.16 24.63 23.43
N GLU A 122 2.20 24.57 22.10
CA GLU A 122 2.18 25.73 21.21
C GLU A 122 0.77 26.34 21.06
N THR A 123 -0.28 25.61 21.44
CA THR A 123 -1.69 26.05 21.39
C THR A 123 -2.28 26.41 22.75
N ARG A 124 -1.43 26.59 23.78
CA ARG A 124 -1.81 26.97 25.14
C ARG A 124 -2.73 28.20 25.16
N GLY A 125 -4.02 27.96 25.35
CA GLY A 125 -5.09 28.98 25.35
C GLY A 125 -6.40 28.48 24.75
N ALA A 126 -6.33 27.53 23.81
CA ALA A 126 -7.50 26.89 23.21
C ALA A 126 -7.82 25.55 23.89
N VAL A 127 -8.50 25.60 25.04
CA VAL A 127 -8.81 24.40 25.88
C VAL A 127 -9.53 23.28 25.12
N GLN A 128 -10.32 23.59 24.09
CA GLN A 128 -10.93 22.57 23.24
C GLN A 128 -9.92 21.93 22.28
N ALA A 129 -9.00 22.70 21.70
CA ALA A 129 -7.98 22.17 20.80
C ALA A 129 -7.02 21.22 21.53
N THR A 130 -6.66 21.54 22.77
CA THR A 130 -5.78 20.68 23.58
C THR A 130 -6.42 19.33 23.90
N LYS A 131 -7.72 19.29 24.21
CA LYS A 131 -8.45 18.03 24.44
C LYS A 131 -8.55 17.16 23.19
N VAL A 132 -8.76 17.77 22.02
CA VAL A 132 -8.81 17.03 20.76
C VAL A 132 -7.44 16.45 20.41
N MET A 133 -6.36 17.21 20.66
CA MET A 133 -4.99 16.73 20.43
C MET A 133 -4.63 15.58 21.37
N ASP A 134 -4.96 15.66 22.65
CA ASP A 134 -4.74 14.57 23.61
C ASP A 134 -5.53 13.32 23.21
N TYR A 135 -6.81 13.47 22.87
CA TYR A 135 -7.63 12.36 22.39
C TYR A 135 -7.07 11.72 21.10
N ALA A 136 -6.60 12.55 20.15
CA ALA A 136 -6.01 12.06 18.92
C ALA A 136 -4.68 11.31 19.17
N ALA A 137 -3.86 11.79 20.11
CA ALA A 137 -2.63 11.11 20.50
C ALA A 137 -2.94 9.76 21.13
N ASP A 138 -3.91 9.67 22.05
CA ASP A 138 -4.29 8.42 22.71
C ASP A 138 -4.94 7.40 21.73
N LEU A 139 -5.65 7.89 20.71
CA LEU A 139 -6.21 7.05 19.65
C LEU A 139 -5.14 6.41 18.74
N ILE A 140 -3.96 7.02 18.65
CA ILE A 140 -2.89 6.54 17.74
C ILE A 140 -1.81 5.77 18.52
N ASP A 141 -1.58 6.12 19.79
CA ASP A 141 -0.54 5.56 20.62
C ASP A 141 -0.89 4.13 21.10
N PRO A 142 -0.15 3.10 20.66
CA PRO A 142 -0.39 1.73 21.11
C PRO A 142 -0.22 1.56 22.62
N GLU A 143 0.61 2.38 23.27
CA GLU A 143 0.81 2.30 24.72
C GLU A 143 -0.40 2.82 25.50
N ALA A 144 -1.13 3.79 24.96
CA ALA A 144 -2.34 4.33 25.59
C ALA A 144 -3.55 3.39 25.48
N GLN A 145 -3.47 2.36 24.62
CA GLN A 145 -4.54 1.41 24.36
C GLN A 145 -4.39 0.07 25.11
N ARG A 146 -3.29 -0.11 25.85
CA ARG A 146 -3.00 -1.28 26.68
C ARG A 146 -3.54 -1.11 28.10
#